data_AF-A0A2G5CSH7-F1
#
_entry.id   AF-A0A2G5CSH7-F1
#
_cell.length_a   1.000
_cell.length_b   1.000
_cell.length_c   1.000
_cell.angle_alpha   90.00
_cell.angle_beta   90.00
_cell.angle_gamma   90.00
#
_symmetry.space_group_name_H-M   'P 1'
#
loop_
_entity.id
_entity.type
_entity.pdbx_description
1 polymer ?
#
loop_
_entity_poly.entity_id
_entity_poly.type
_entity_poly.pdbx_seq_one_letter_code
_entity_poly.pdbx_strand_id
1 'polypeptide(L)'
;MGDLYALDFDGVLCDSCGESSLSAVKAAKIRWPSLFNGVESSLEEWIVDQMHVVRPVVETGYENLLLVRLLLEIQLPSIRKSSVAAGLTVEEILENWTKLKPVIMNEWNENRDELIELFGKVRDEWLEKDFSSWIGANRLYPGVSDALKFASSKVYIVTTKQSRFADALLQQLAGVTLPSDRIYGLGMGFVYLSLMVTQNIGSIYYLVSF
;
A
#
# COMPACT_ATOMS: atom_id res chain seq x y z
N MET A 1 -7.55 34.54 -2.41
CA MET A 1 -6.48 33.55 -2.69
C MET A 1 -6.87 32.35 -1.85
N GLY A 2 -7.25 31.23 -2.50
CA GLY A 2 -7.75 30.05 -1.78
C GLY A 2 -6.61 29.10 -1.45
N ASP A 3 -6.74 28.40 -0.33
CA ASP A 3 -5.74 27.43 0.12
C ASP A 3 -5.65 26.25 -0.86
N LEU A 4 -4.51 25.56 -0.82
CA LEU A 4 -4.24 24.35 -1.56
C LEU A 4 -3.85 23.24 -0.59
N TYR A 5 -4.48 22.08 -0.76
CA TYR A 5 -4.18 20.87 0.02
C TYR A 5 -3.58 19.81 -0.89
N ALA A 6 -2.44 19.27 -0.48
CA ALA A 6 -1.87 18.05 -1.02
C ALA A 6 -2.05 16.95 0.03
N LEU A 7 -2.89 15.97 -0.28
CA LEU A 7 -3.33 14.94 0.66
C LEU A 7 -2.66 13.62 0.31
N ASP A 8 -2.04 12.98 1.30
CA ASP A 8 -1.61 11.59 1.14
C ASP A 8 -2.85 10.68 1.07
N PHE A 9 -2.96 9.90 0.00
CA PHE A 9 -4.15 9.06 -0.22
C PHE A 9 -4.33 8.05 0.91
N ASP A 10 -3.30 7.29 1.26
CA ASP A 10 -3.43 6.19 2.22
C ASP A 10 -3.31 6.68 3.67
N GLY A 11 -2.52 7.73 3.93
CA GLY A 11 -2.40 8.30 5.27
C GLY A 11 -3.58 9.19 5.68
N VAL A 12 -4.32 9.78 4.74
CA VAL A 12 -5.37 10.78 5.05
C VAL A 12 -6.75 10.39 4.55
N LEU A 13 -6.86 9.71 3.40
CA LEU A 13 -8.15 9.52 2.73
C LEU A 13 -8.72 8.12 2.90
N CYS A 14 -7.89 7.11 2.68
CA CYS A 14 -8.33 5.74 2.51
C CYS A 14 -7.49 4.78 3.32
N ASP A 15 -8.14 3.99 4.15
CA ASP A 15 -7.54 2.77 4.65
C ASP A 15 -7.65 1.68 3.57
N SER A 16 -6.55 1.53 2.82
CA SER A 16 -6.39 0.45 1.83
C SER A 16 -5.69 -0.79 2.42
N CYS A 17 -5.56 -0.91 3.74
CA CYS A 17 -4.79 -1.98 4.36
C CYS A 17 -5.40 -3.36 4.05
N GLY A 18 -6.72 -3.50 4.15
CA GLY A 18 -7.43 -4.75 3.80
C GLY A 18 -7.16 -5.22 2.37
N GLU A 19 -7.42 -4.35 1.38
CA GLU A 19 -7.14 -4.65 -0.03
C GLU A 19 -5.65 -4.98 -0.26
N SER A 20 -4.74 -4.13 0.23
CA SER A 20 -3.30 -4.33 -0.01
C SER A 20 -2.76 -5.62 0.61
N SER A 21 -3.28 -6.02 1.77
CA SER A 21 -2.89 -7.27 2.46
C SER A 21 -3.38 -8.49 1.69
N LEU A 22 -4.64 -8.49 1.26
CA LEU A 22 -5.22 -9.58 0.46
C LEU A 22 -4.54 -9.71 -0.91
N SER A 23 -4.26 -8.58 -1.57
CA SER A 23 -3.49 -8.55 -2.82
C SER A 23 -2.07 -9.06 -2.63
N ALA A 24 -1.44 -8.79 -1.47
CA ALA A 24 -0.10 -9.27 -1.18
C ALA A 24 -0.05 -10.78 -0.96
N VAL A 25 -1.04 -11.36 -0.26
CA VAL A 25 -1.16 -12.82 -0.13
C VAL A 25 -1.36 -13.48 -1.49
N LYS A 26 -2.25 -12.94 -2.33
CA LYS A 26 -2.45 -13.43 -3.71
C LYS A 26 -1.16 -13.36 -4.53
N ALA A 27 -0.44 -12.24 -4.47
CA ALA A 27 0.81 -12.05 -5.20
C ALA A 27 1.94 -12.97 -4.67
N ALA A 28 2.04 -13.15 -3.36
CA ALA A 28 3.02 -14.04 -2.73
C ALA A 28 2.80 -15.50 -3.15
N LYS A 29 1.55 -15.96 -3.25
CA LYS A 29 1.21 -17.30 -3.79
C LYS A 29 1.64 -17.50 -5.24
N ILE A 30 1.55 -16.45 -6.06
CA ILE A 30 2.03 -16.50 -7.46
C ILE A 30 3.56 -16.51 -7.51
N ARG A 31 4.22 -15.70 -6.67
CA ARG A 31 5.68 -15.56 -6.67
C ARG A 31 6.39 -16.77 -6.08
N TRP A 32 5.86 -17.33 -4.99
CA TRP A 32 6.46 -18.41 -4.21
C TRP A 32 5.49 -19.58 -3.97
N PRO A 33 4.94 -20.20 -5.03
CA PRO A 33 3.86 -21.19 -4.90
C PRO A 33 4.23 -22.37 -3.98
N SER A 34 5.49 -22.82 -4.02
CA SER A 34 5.97 -23.93 -3.19
C SER A 34 5.93 -23.64 -1.68
N LEU A 35 6.03 -22.38 -1.27
CA LEU A 35 6.01 -21.99 0.15
C LEU A 35 4.58 -21.99 0.72
N PHE A 36 3.57 -21.86 -0.14
CA PHE A 36 2.16 -21.84 0.24
C PHE A 36 1.48 -23.22 0.17
N ASN A 37 2.23 -24.26 -0.21
CA ASN A 37 1.71 -25.63 -0.25
C ASN A 37 1.36 -26.11 1.17
N GLY A 38 0.08 -26.42 1.41
CA GLY A 38 -0.39 -26.90 2.71
C GLY A 38 -0.49 -25.80 3.78
N VAL A 39 -0.48 -24.52 3.39
CA VAL A 39 -0.81 -23.42 4.29
C VAL A 39 -2.31 -23.43 4.55
N GLU A 40 -2.68 -23.60 5.81
CA GLU A 40 -4.07 -23.59 6.27
C GLU A 40 -4.65 -22.17 6.23
N SER A 41 -5.97 -22.05 6.00
CA SER A 41 -6.65 -20.75 5.93
C SER A 41 -6.48 -19.91 7.19
N SER A 42 -6.41 -20.54 8.38
CA SER A 42 -6.21 -19.84 9.65
C SER A 42 -4.84 -19.15 9.75
N LEU A 43 -3.81 -19.70 9.10
CA LEU A 43 -2.50 -19.06 9.02
C LEU A 43 -2.53 -17.88 8.05
N GLU A 44 -3.27 -17.98 6.93
CA GLU A 44 -3.46 -16.84 6.03
C GLU A 44 -4.22 -15.70 6.70
N GLU A 45 -5.28 -16.01 7.45
CA GLU A 45 -6.03 -15.05 8.26
C GLU A 45 -5.10 -14.37 9.28
N TRP A 46 -4.27 -15.15 10.00
CA TRP A 46 -3.28 -14.60 10.92
C TRP A 46 -2.28 -13.67 10.22
N ILE A 47 -1.81 -14.03 9.01
CA ILE A 47 -0.92 -13.16 8.22
C ILE A 47 -1.63 -11.86 7.89
N VAL A 48 -2.88 -11.89 7.41
CA VAL A 48 -3.66 -10.69 7.09
C VAL A 48 -3.86 -9.81 8.33
N ASP A 49 -4.11 -10.40 9.49
CA ASP A 49 -4.21 -9.66 10.75
C ASP A 49 -2.88 -8.98 11.12
N GLN A 50 -1.75 -9.69 10.98
CA GLN A 50 -0.43 -9.10 11.25
C GLN A 50 -0.06 -8.01 10.24
N MET A 51 -0.51 -8.12 8.98
CA MET A 51 -0.30 -7.09 7.96
C MET A 51 -0.90 -5.73 8.36
N HIS A 52 -1.99 -5.71 9.14
CA HIS A 52 -2.52 -4.47 9.70
C HIS A 52 -1.59 -3.87 10.76
N VAL A 53 -0.94 -4.71 11.56
CA VAL A 53 0.02 -4.28 12.59
C VAL A 53 1.28 -3.71 11.93
N VAL A 54 1.85 -4.40 10.95
CA VAL A 54 3.09 -3.96 10.27
C VAL A 54 2.86 -2.91 9.19
N ARG A 55 1.62 -2.49 8.93
CA ARG A 55 1.30 -1.47 7.93
C ARG A 55 2.15 -0.18 8.01
N PRO A 56 2.54 0.34 9.20
CA PRO A 56 3.35 1.55 9.30
C PRO A 56 4.73 1.47 8.65
N VAL A 57 5.32 0.28 8.49
CA VAL A 57 6.66 0.16 7.87
C VAL A 57 6.64 0.19 6.34
N VAL A 58 5.45 0.09 5.74
CA VAL A 58 5.29 -0.06 4.29
C VAL A 58 5.35 1.30 3.60
N GLU A 59 6.46 1.57 2.92
CA GLU A 59 6.66 2.78 2.13
C GLU A 59 6.10 2.63 0.69
N THR A 60 6.23 1.42 0.14
CA THR A 60 5.83 1.09 -1.23
C THR A 60 5.13 -0.27 -1.30
N GLY A 61 4.21 -0.41 -2.25
CA GLY A 61 3.28 -1.55 -2.28
C GLY A 61 3.94 -2.94 -2.33
N TYR A 62 5.11 -3.06 -2.98
CA TYR A 62 5.80 -4.36 -3.12
C TYR A 62 6.30 -4.92 -1.78
N GLU A 63 6.53 -4.06 -0.79
CA GLU A 63 7.01 -4.45 0.53
C GLU A 63 5.98 -5.33 1.25
N ASN A 64 4.70 -5.21 0.91
CA ASN A 64 3.67 -6.10 1.45
C ASN A 64 3.93 -7.57 1.09
N LEU A 65 4.46 -7.87 -0.10
CA LEU A 65 4.80 -9.26 -0.49
C LEU A 65 5.92 -9.79 0.40
N LEU A 66 6.90 -8.95 0.70
CA LEU A 66 8.03 -9.33 1.54
C LEU A 66 7.57 -9.61 2.98
N LEU A 67 6.68 -8.77 3.52
CA LEU A 67 6.10 -8.96 4.84
C LEU A 67 5.28 -10.25 4.92
N VAL A 68 4.43 -10.52 3.92
CA VAL A 68 3.66 -11.77 3.86
C VAL A 68 4.58 -12.99 3.92
N ARG A 69 5.64 -13.02 3.11
CA ARG A 69 6.59 -14.14 3.12
C ARG A 69 7.38 -14.21 4.44
N LEU A 70 7.81 -13.08 4.99
CA LEU A 70 8.56 -13.05 6.25
C LEU A 70 7.71 -13.59 7.41
N LEU A 71 6.45 -13.14 7.51
CA LEU A 71 5.47 -13.64 8.49
C LEU A 71 5.23 -15.14 8.33
N LEU A 72 5.20 -15.65 7.10
CA LEU A 72 5.09 -17.08 6.83
C LEU A 72 6.35 -17.85 7.30
N GLU A 73 7.56 -17.35 7.04
CA GLU A 73 8.82 -17.97 7.49
C GLU A 73 9.03 -17.91 9.03
N ILE A 74 8.38 -16.95 9.70
CA ILE A 74 8.33 -16.89 11.18
C ILE A 74 7.49 -18.05 11.72
N GLN A 75 6.29 -18.27 11.16
CA GLN A 75 5.35 -19.29 11.62
C GLN A 75 5.75 -20.71 11.20
N LEU A 76 6.45 -20.86 10.08
CA LEU A 76 6.81 -22.16 9.50
C LEU A 76 8.33 -22.32 9.39
N PRO A 77 8.99 -22.89 10.43
CA PRO A 77 10.44 -23.11 10.42
C PRO A 77 10.93 -23.97 9.25
N SER A 78 10.09 -24.86 8.72
CA SER A 78 10.45 -25.79 7.64
C SER A 78 10.69 -25.12 6.28
N ILE A 79 10.11 -23.94 6.05
CA ILE A 79 10.25 -23.19 4.80
C ILE A 79 11.25 -22.04 4.89
N ARG A 80 11.82 -21.82 6.09
CA ARG A 80 12.65 -20.67 6.39
C ARG A 80 13.89 -20.67 5.50
N LYS A 81 14.07 -19.57 4.76
CA LYS A 81 15.25 -19.31 3.95
C LYS A 81 16.02 -18.12 4.51
N SER A 82 15.31 -17.16 5.08
CA SER A 82 15.93 -15.95 5.61
C SER A 82 16.70 -16.22 6.90
N SER A 83 17.84 -15.55 7.07
CA SER A 83 18.64 -15.60 8.29
C SER A 83 17.96 -14.89 9.47
N VAL A 84 17.00 -14.01 9.18
CA VAL A 84 16.37 -13.13 10.17
C VAL A 84 15.07 -13.66 10.74
N ALA A 85 14.38 -14.63 10.12
CA ALA A 85 13.06 -15.06 10.58
C ALA A 85 13.07 -15.89 11.89
N ALA A 86 14.23 -16.39 12.32
CA ALA A 86 14.32 -17.22 13.52
C ALA A 86 14.16 -16.39 14.80
N GLY A 87 13.03 -16.56 15.48
CA GLY A 87 12.72 -15.85 16.72
C GLY A 87 12.26 -14.40 16.53
N LEU A 88 12.13 -13.95 15.28
CA LEU A 88 11.69 -12.60 14.94
C LEU A 88 10.25 -12.36 15.36
N THR A 89 9.99 -11.27 16.09
CA THR A 89 8.64 -10.84 16.45
C THR A 89 8.12 -9.77 15.51
N VAL A 90 6.80 -9.51 15.59
CA VAL A 90 6.14 -8.47 14.79
C VAL A 90 6.60 -7.08 15.21
N GLU A 91 6.86 -6.87 16.51
CA GLU A 91 7.43 -5.63 17.06
C GLU A 91 8.84 -5.38 16.52
N GLU A 92 9.68 -6.42 16.42
CA GLU A 92 11.02 -6.29 15.85
C GLU A 92 10.99 -5.94 14.36
N ILE A 93 9.98 -6.40 13.62
CA ILE A 93 9.73 -5.96 12.23
C ILE A 93 9.43 -4.45 12.21
N LEU A 94 8.52 -3.98 13.07
CA LEU A 94 8.16 -2.55 13.16
C LEU A 94 9.38 -1.66 13.42
N GLU A 95 10.27 -2.08 14.32
CA GLU A 95 11.44 -1.30 14.72
C GLU A 95 12.60 -1.37 13.71
N ASN A 96 12.75 -2.48 12.99
CA ASN A 96 13.95 -2.77 12.21
C ASN A 96 13.71 -3.03 10.72
N TRP A 97 12.53 -2.74 10.18
CA TRP A 97 12.18 -3.04 8.78
C TRP A 97 13.22 -2.54 7.76
N THR A 98 13.74 -1.33 7.93
CA THR A 98 14.76 -0.75 7.04
C THR A 98 16.05 -1.56 6.99
N LYS A 99 16.38 -2.32 8.05
CA LYS A 99 17.52 -3.24 8.12
C LYS A 99 17.15 -4.64 7.63
N LEU A 100 15.94 -5.11 7.92
CA LEU A 100 15.45 -6.44 7.51
C LEU A 100 15.22 -6.53 5.99
N LYS A 101 14.58 -5.51 5.41
CA LYS A 101 14.22 -5.43 3.98
C LYS A 101 15.40 -5.73 3.03
N PRO A 102 16.58 -5.08 3.14
CA PRO A 102 17.70 -5.37 2.24
C PRO A 102 18.26 -6.79 2.42
N VAL A 103 18.23 -7.34 3.64
CA VAL A 103 18.70 -8.71 3.91
C VAL A 103 17.82 -9.73 3.22
N ILE A 104 16.50 -9.68 3.44
CA ILE A 104 15.57 -10.64 2.84
C ILE A 104 15.49 -10.50 1.32
N MET A 105 15.54 -9.28 0.77
CA MET A 105 15.61 -9.06 -0.69
C MET A 105 16.81 -9.77 -1.31
N ASN A 106 17.98 -9.68 -0.66
CA ASN A 106 19.20 -10.32 -1.13
C ASN A 106 19.14 -11.86 -0.97
N GLU A 107 18.75 -12.37 0.20
CA GLU A 107 18.70 -13.81 0.49
C GLU A 107 17.63 -14.54 -0.34
N TRP A 108 16.53 -13.86 -0.62
CA TRP A 108 15.48 -14.39 -1.49
C TRP A 108 15.80 -14.20 -2.97
N ASN A 109 16.82 -13.41 -3.32
CA ASN A 109 17.22 -13.06 -4.68
C ASN A 109 16.06 -12.44 -5.46
N GLU A 110 15.42 -11.44 -4.84
CA GLU A 110 14.27 -10.75 -5.40
C GLU A 110 14.64 -9.45 -6.09
N ASN A 111 13.88 -9.09 -7.11
CA ASN A 111 14.00 -7.82 -7.82
C ASN A 111 12.82 -6.90 -7.46
N ARG A 112 13.13 -5.64 -7.11
CA ARG A 112 12.12 -4.66 -6.71
C ARG A 112 11.08 -4.40 -7.80
N ASP A 113 11.51 -4.20 -9.04
CA ASP A 113 10.62 -3.81 -10.13
C ASP A 113 9.69 -4.96 -10.54
N GLU A 114 10.20 -6.20 -10.53
CA GLU A 114 9.38 -7.40 -10.75
C GLU A 114 8.28 -7.55 -9.69
N LEU A 115 8.60 -7.29 -8.41
CA LEU A 115 7.60 -7.34 -7.33
C LEU A 115 6.57 -6.20 -7.43
N ILE A 116 6.99 -4.99 -7.84
CA ILE A 116 6.08 -3.87 -8.11
C ILE A 116 5.10 -4.22 -9.24
N GLU A 117 5.62 -4.77 -10.34
CA GLU A 117 4.80 -5.17 -11.49
C GLU A 117 3.81 -6.28 -11.11
N LEU A 118 4.27 -7.33 -10.44
CA LEU A 118 3.43 -8.43 -9.99
C LEU A 118 2.32 -7.94 -9.04
N PHE A 119 2.66 -7.10 -8.07
CA PHE A 119 1.68 -6.56 -7.14
C PHE A 119 0.64 -5.69 -7.86
N GLY A 120 1.07 -4.84 -8.79
CA GLY A 120 0.17 -4.05 -9.64
C GLY A 120 -0.79 -4.94 -10.43
N LYS A 121 -0.26 -5.96 -11.11
CA LYS A 121 -1.03 -6.88 -11.94
C LYS A 121 -2.11 -7.64 -11.14
N VAL A 122 -1.78 -8.15 -9.96
CA VAL A 122 -2.77 -8.85 -9.11
C VAL A 122 -3.93 -7.93 -8.72
N ARG A 123 -3.63 -6.66 -8.46
CA ARG A 123 -4.64 -5.66 -8.10
C ARG A 123 -5.49 -5.27 -9.30
N ASP A 124 -4.88 -5.11 -10.47
CA ASP A 124 -5.58 -4.87 -11.73
C ASP A 124 -6.54 -6.02 -12.04
N GLU A 125 -6.05 -7.27 -11.98
CA GLU A 125 -6.89 -8.44 -12.23
C GLU A 125 -8.06 -8.57 -11.23
N TRP A 126 -7.85 -8.22 -9.96
CA TRP A 126 -8.93 -8.24 -8.98
C TRP A 126 -9.95 -7.13 -9.26
N LEU A 127 -9.49 -5.91 -9.54
CA LEU A 127 -10.35 -4.79 -9.92
C LEU A 127 -11.19 -5.13 -11.16
N GLU A 128 -10.61 -5.77 -12.18
CA GLU A 128 -11.30 -6.16 -13.41
C GLU A 128 -12.30 -7.30 -13.21
N LYS A 129 -11.93 -8.35 -12.47
CA LYS A 129 -12.74 -9.58 -12.34
C LYS A 129 -13.84 -9.46 -11.28
N ASP A 130 -13.58 -8.72 -10.20
CA ASP A 130 -14.51 -8.57 -9.09
C ASP A 130 -14.33 -7.20 -8.44
N PHE A 131 -14.78 -6.19 -9.19
CA PHE A 131 -14.76 -4.80 -8.77
C PHE A 131 -15.45 -4.57 -7.42
N SER A 132 -16.58 -5.25 -7.18
CA SER A 132 -17.36 -5.06 -5.95
C SER A 132 -16.60 -5.53 -4.72
N SER A 133 -15.95 -6.69 -4.78
CA SER A 133 -15.15 -7.16 -3.63
C SER A 133 -13.84 -6.39 -3.49
N TRP A 134 -13.24 -5.92 -4.59
CA TRP A 134 -12.08 -5.04 -4.55
C TRP A 134 -12.42 -3.70 -3.85
N ILE A 135 -13.53 -3.06 -4.21
CA ILE A 135 -14.04 -1.86 -3.54
C ILE A 135 -14.36 -2.15 -2.07
N GLY A 136 -15.05 -3.26 -1.78
CA GLY A 136 -15.43 -3.66 -0.43
C GLY A 136 -14.25 -3.94 0.51
N ALA A 137 -13.05 -4.18 -0.03
CA ALA A 137 -11.81 -4.37 0.74
C ALA A 137 -11.12 -3.04 1.13
N ASN A 138 -11.67 -1.90 0.72
CA ASN A 138 -11.18 -0.57 1.03
C ASN A 138 -12.22 0.22 1.83
N ARG A 139 -11.77 1.16 2.66
CA ARG A 139 -12.67 2.08 3.39
C ARG A 139 -12.07 3.48 3.46
N LEU A 140 -12.90 4.51 3.27
CA LEU A 140 -12.47 5.87 3.58
C LEU A 140 -12.43 6.10 5.08
N TYR A 141 -11.52 6.95 5.53
CA TYR A 141 -11.57 7.41 6.92
C TYR A 141 -12.84 8.23 7.17
N PRO A 142 -13.40 8.19 8.40
CA PRO A 142 -14.63 8.91 8.74
C PRO A 142 -14.56 10.40 8.36
N GLY A 143 -15.59 10.90 7.68
CA GLY A 143 -15.69 12.31 7.28
C GLY A 143 -14.95 12.71 6.00
N VAL A 144 -14.08 11.85 5.45
CA VAL A 144 -13.29 12.17 4.24
C VAL A 144 -14.17 12.43 3.01
N SER A 145 -15.19 11.60 2.78
CA SER A 145 -16.11 11.78 1.63
C SER A 145 -16.72 13.18 1.63
N ASP A 146 -17.24 13.62 2.78
CA ASP A 146 -17.89 14.92 2.89
C ASP A 146 -16.87 16.06 2.80
N ALA A 147 -15.72 15.91 3.46
CA ALA A 147 -14.63 16.88 3.36
C ALA A 147 -14.18 17.11 1.91
N LEU A 148 -14.06 16.05 1.10
CA LEU A 148 -13.70 16.16 -0.31
C LEU A 148 -14.82 16.79 -1.15
N LYS A 149 -16.09 16.44 -0.92
CA LYS A 149 -17.23 16.99 -1.66
C LYS A 149 -17.46 18.48 -1.39
N PHE A 150 -17.24 18.91 -0.15
CA PHE A 150 -17.51 20.28 0.29
C PHE A 150 -16.27 21.17 0.31
N ALA A 151 -15.10 20.65 -0.11
CA ALA A 151 -13.87 21.43 -0.21
C ALA A 151 -14.04 22.60 -1.21
N SER A 152 -13.88 23.83 -0.72
CA SER A 152 -13.76 25.03 -1.56
C SER A 152 -12.33 25.29 -2.04
N SER A 153 -11.36 24.68 -1.36
CA SER A 153 -9.93 24.74 -1.68
C SER A 153 -9.54 23.79 -2.81
N LYS A 154 -8.40 24.03 -3.46
CA LYS A 154 -7.88 23.10 -4.46
C LYS A 154 -7.28 21.88 -3.77
N VAL A 155 -7.79 20.69 -4.08
CA VAL A 155 -7.30 19.42 -3.55
C VAL A 155 -6.44 18.70 -4.60
N TYR A 156 -5.29 18.22 -4.16
CA TYR A 156 -4.37 17.35 -4.88
C TYR A 156 -4.17 16.08 -4.07
N ILE A 157 -4.00 14.97 -4.78
CA ILE A 157 -3.70 13.67 -4.21
C ILE A 157 -2.25 13.35 -4.52
N VAL A 158 -1.50 12.98 -3.48
CA VAL A 158 -0.12 12.51 -3.59
C VAL A 158 -0.07 11.11 -3.00
N THR A 159 0.48 10.15 -3.72
CA THR A 159 0.51 8.75 -3.22
C THR A 159 1.62 7.93 -3.87
N THR A 160 2.11 6.93 -3.15
CA THR A 160 2.98 5.88 -3.70
C THR A 160 2.19 4.74 -4.35
N LYS A 161 0.86 4.84 -4.40
CA LYS A 161 -0.06 3.96 -5.15
C LYS A 161 -0.09 4.36 -6.63
N GLN A 162 -0.36 3.42 -7.55
CA GLN A 162 -0.63 3.80 -8.94
C GLN A 162 -1.92 4.63 -9.02
N SER A 163 -1.90 5.77 -9.73
CA SER A 163 -2.99 6.75 -9.74
C SER A 163 -4.36 6.17 -10.07
N ARG A 164 -4.42 5.17 -10.95
CA ARG A 164 -5.67 4.50 -11.36
C ARG A 164 -6.45 3.88 -10.20
N PHE A 165 -5.75 3.36 -9.19
CA PHE A 165 -6.41 2.78 -8.01
C PHE A 165 -6.95 3.87 -7.09
N ALA A 166 -6.21 4.96 -6.89
CA ALA A 166 -6.67 6.10 -6.11
C ALA A 166 -7.90 6.75 -6.78
N ASP A 167 -7.86 6.94 -8.09
CA ASP A 167 -8.96 7.49 -8.88
C ASP A 167 -10.24 6.65 -8.77
N ALA A 168 -10.13 5.33 -8.96
CA ALA A 168 -11.26 4.41 -8.79
C ALA A 168 -11.89 4.50 -7.39
N LEU A 169 -11.07 4.56 -6.33
CA LEU A 169 -11.55 4.67 -4.95
C LEU A 169 -12.19 6.03 -4.64
N LEU A 170 -11.62 7.13 -5.13
CA LEU A 170 -12.24 8.46 -5.00
C LEU A 170 -13.61 8.50 -5.67
N GLN A 171 -13.71 7.94 -6.87
CA GLN A 171 -14.97 7.91 -7.59
C GLN A 171 -16.02 7.05 -6.88
N GLN A 172 -15.66 5.84 -6.46
CA GLN A 172 -16.64 4.89 -5.90
C GLN A 172 -16.97 5.14 -4.43
N LEU A 173 -15.97 5.41 -3.60
CA LEU A 173 -16.17 5.55 -2.15
C LEU A 173 -16.46 6.99 -1.75
N ALA A 174 -15.81 7.96 -2.38
CA ALA A 174 -16.03 9.37 -2.08
C ALA A 174 -17.07 10.01 -3.01
N GLY A 175 -17.42 9.42 -4.15
CA GLY A 175 -18.30 10.07 -5.12
C GLY A 175 -17.67 11.36 -5.69
N VAL A 176 -16.35 11.43 -5.74
CA VAL A 176 -15.58 12.60 -6.21
C VAL A 176 -14.73 12.20 -7.40
N THR A 177 -14.77 13.00 -8.46
CA THR A 177 -13.87 12.89 -9.60
C THR A 177 -12.93 14.09 -9.62
N LEU A 178 -11.62 13.83 -9.50
CA LEU A 178 -10.61 14.86 -9.63
C LEU A 178 -10.01 14.84 -11.04
N PRO A 179 -9.63 15.99 -11.59
CA PRO A 179 -8.82 16.03 -12.81
C PRO A 179 -7.54 15.20 -12.66
N SER A 180 -7.11 14.51 -13.73
CA SER A 180 -5.95 13.61 -13.68
C SER A 180 -4.64 14.33 -13.38
N ASP A 181 -4.55 15.63 -13.69
CA ASP A 181 -3.41 16.49 -13.34
C ASP A 181 -3.37 16.85 -11.84
N ARG A 182 -4.32 16.37 -11.04
CA ARG A 182 -4.35 16.51 -9.57
C ARG A 182 -4.12 15.21 -8.81
N ILE A 183 -3.86 14.10 -9.49
CA ILE A 183 -3.58 12.81 -8.85
C ILE A 183 -2.16 12.37 -9.24
N TYR A 184 -1.22 12.55 -8.31
CA TYR A 184 0.16 12.17 -8.50
C TYR A 184 0.46 10.85 -7.80
N GLY A 185 0.62 9.80 -8.60
CA GLY A 185 0.88 8.44 -8.14
C GLY A 185 2.30 7.95 -8.41
N LEU A 186 2.50 6.66 -8.13
CA LEU A 186 3.76 5.96 -8.33
C LEU A 186 4.33 6.15 -9.74
N GLY A 187 5.63 6.45 -9.84
CA GLY A 187 6.35 6.60 -11.10
C GLY A 187 6.30 8.00 -11.72
N MET A 188 5.57 8.95 -11.13
CA MET A 188 5.46 10.33 -11.65
C MET A 188 6.56 11.29 -11.16
N GLY A 189 7.63 10.78 -10.53
CA GLY A 189 8.72 11.58 -9.94
C GLY A 189 8.38 12.14 -8.56
N PHE A 190 9.36 12.67 -7.82
CA PHE A 190 9.14 13.26 -6.48
C PHE A 190 8.20 14.48 -6.58
N VAL A 191 6.91 14.21 -6.39
CA VAL A 191 5.81 15.17 -6.38
C VAL A 191 6.04 16.29 -5.36
N TYR A 192 6.72 15.95 -4.26
CA TYR A 192 7.14 16.86 -3.19
C TYR A 192 7.85 18.12 -3.70
N LEU A 193 8.73 17.98 -4.71
CA LEU A 193 9.47 19.12 -5.25
C LEU A 193 8.69 19.84 -6.36
N SER A 194 7.95 19.09 -7.19
CA SER A 194 7.23 19.66 -8.33
C SER A 194 6.03 20.52 -7.91
N LEU A 195 5.28 20.13 -6.87
CA LEU A 195 4.18 20.93 -6.32
C LEU A 195 4.67 22.23 -5.66
N MET A 196 5.82 22.20 -4.99
CA MET A 196 6.45 23.42 -4.44
C MET A 196 6.96 24.36 -5.54
N VAL A 197 7.49 23.82 -6.64
CA VAL A 197 8.12 24.60 -7.73
C VAL A 197 7.09 25.17 -8.71
N THR A 198 5.98 24.46 -8.99
CA THR A 198 4.98 24.91 -9.96
C THR A 198 3.99 25.92 -9.41
N GLN A 199 3.80 26.00 -8.10
CA GLN A 199 2.82 26.89 -7.49
C GLN A 199 3.48 27.85 -6.51
N ASN A 200 3.85 29.02 -7.05
CA ASN A 200 4.26 30.21 -6.32
C ASN A 200 3.04 30.81 -5.56
N ILE A 201 2.44 30.02 -4.66
CA ILE A 201 1.17 30.30 -4.00
C ILE A 201 1.34 30.15 -2.49
N GLY A 202 0.78 31.10 -1.73
CA GLY A 202 0.81 31.12 -0.27
C GLY A 202 0.33 29.82 0.36
N SER A 203 0.95 29.49 1.49
CA SER A 203 0.66 28.39 2.44
C SER A 203 0.15 27.09 1.81
N ILE A 204 1.07 26.20 1.43
CA ILE A 204 0.76 24.79 1.15
C ILE A 204 0.62 24.06 2.48
N TYR A 205 -0.54 23.48 2.74
CA TYR A 205 -0.75 22.61 3.90
C TYR A 205 -0.59 21.15 3.49
N TYR A 206 0.37 20.46 4.11
CA TYR A 206 0.64 19.04 3.89
C TYR A 206 0.10 18.25 5.08
N LEU A 207 -0.80 17.32 4.81
CA LEU A 207 -1.24 16.33 5.80
C LEU A 207 -0.52 15.03 5.46
N VAL A 208 0.56 14.74 6.18
CA VAL A 208 1.17 13.40 6.24
C VAL A 208 0.70 12.75 7.52
N SER A 209 0.14 11.54 7.44
CA SER A 209 -0.01 10.67 8.61
C SER A 209 1.18 9.72 8.59
N PHE A 210 1.96 9.69 9.67
CA PHE A 210 3.08 8.75 9.87
C PHE A 210 2.56 7.43 10.43
#